data_AF-A0AAV6ZT74-F1
#
_entry.id   AF-A0AAV6ZT74-F1
#
_cell.length_a   1.000
_cell.length_b   1.000
_cell.length_c   1.000
_cell.angle_alpha   90.00
_cell.angle_beta   90.00
_cell.angle_gamma   90.00
#
_symmetry.space_group_name_H-M   'P 1'
#
loop_
_entity.id
_entity.type
_entity.pdbx_description
1 polymer ?
#
loop_
_entity_poly.entity_id
_entity_poly.type
_entity_poly.pdbx_seq_one_letter_code
_entity_poly.pdbx_strand_id
1 'polypeptide(L)'
;MSSRRFTSGRHYCDVGMRRSGRWMVGMCYPSIDRRGRQSCIGYNNKSWSLRRYNNNQYYVIHDSNGIRLPDNISSDRVRICLDYEAGELSFYELCDPIRHLHTFTTTFTEPLHAVLWVREGSIKILGGVRNWEKPS
;
A
#
# COMPACT_ATOMS: atom_id res chain seq x y z
N MET A 1 -1.30 -8.86 -8.62
CA MET A 1 -2.41 -7.91 -8.36
C MET A 1 -3.62 -8.71 -7.92
N SER A 2 -4.54 -8.10 -7.16
CA SER A 2 -5.82 -8.70 -6.78
C SER A 2 -6.73 -8.90 -7.98
N SER A 3 -7.63 -9.90 -7.90
CA SER A 3 -8.73 -10.07 -8.87
C SER A 3 -9.78 -8.96 -8.73
N ARG A 4 -10.03 -8.49 -7.51
CA ARG A 4 -10.90 -7.34 -7.25
C ARG A 4 -10.24 -6.05 -7.70
N ARG A 5 -11.04 -5.20 -8.35
CA ARG A 5 -10.75 -3.81 -8.70
C ARG A 5 -11.65 -2.86 -7.92
N PHE A 6 -11.16 -1.65 -7.65
CA PHE A 6 -11.87 -0.60 -6.96
C PHE A 6 -12.08 0.57 -7.91
N THR A 7 -13.33 0.94 -8.14
CA THR A 7 -13.73 1.99 -9.10
C THR A 7 -14.41 3.18 -8.44
N SER A 8 -14.75 3.05 -7.17
CA SER A 8 -15.52 3.99 -6.37
C SER A 8 -15.52 3.55 -4.91
N GLY A 9 -15.91 4.45 -4.03
CA GLY A 9 -16.13 4.25 -2.61
C GLY A 9 -14.86 4.15 -1.78
N ARG A 10 -15.11 3.81 -0.51
CA ARG A 10 -14.09 3.66 0.52
C ARG A 10 -13.83 2.19 0.82
N HIS A 11 -12.57 1.77 0.71
CA HIS A 11 -12.14 0.40 0.92
C HIS A 11 -10.94 0.35 1.82
N TYR A 12 -10.81 -0.72 2.61
CA TYR A 12 -9.58 -0.99 3.33
C TYR A 12 -9.19 -2.47 3.27
N CYS A 13 -7.90 -2.73 3.35
CA CYS A 13 -7.38 -4.06 3.62
C CYS A 13 -6.28 -4.02 4.67
N ASP A 14 -6.32 -5.02 5.54
CA ASP A 14 -5.29 -5.24 6.54
C ASP A 14 -4.31 -6.27 6.01
N VAL A 15 -3.03 -6.02 6.21
CA VAL A 15 -1.96 -6.85 5.70
C VAL A 15 -1.05 -7.22 6.86
N GLY A 16 -0.96 -8.51 7.14
CA GLY A 16 -0.01 -9.10 8.08
C GLY A 16 1.27 -9.48 7.35
N MET A 17 2.41 -9.17 7.95
CA MET A 17 3.72 -9.27 7.29
C MET A 17 4.74 -9.80 8.28
N ARG A 18 5.66 -10.67 7.84
CA ARG A 18 6.81 -10.99 8.69
C ARG A 18 7.74 -9.78 8.81
N ARG A 19 8.29 -9.58 10.01
CA ARG A 19 9.27 -8.51 10.29
C ARG A 19 10.60 -8.68 9.56
N SER A 20 10.87 -9.86 8.98
CA SER A 20 12.06 -10.14 8.18
C SER A 20 11.72 -10.13 6.69
N GLY A 21 12.67 -9.61 5.89
CA GLY A 21 12.61 -9.69 4.43
C GLY A 21 12.15 -8.42 3.71
N ARG A 22 12.31 -8.41 2.38
CA ARG A 22 12.01 -7.24 1.54
C ARG A 22 10.67 -7.44 0.86
N TRP A 23 9.79 -6.47 1.03
CA TRP A 23 8.46 -6.52 0.46
C TRP A 23 7.93 -5.14 0.11
N MET A 24 6.92 -5.13 -0.76
CA MET A 24 6.14 -3.95 -1.14
C MET A 24 4.66 -4.33 -1.13
N VAL A 25 3.82 -3.42 -0.64
CA VAL A 25 2.36 -3.52 -0.71
C VAL A 25 1.78 -2.18 -1.10
N GLY A 26 0.65 -2.18 -1.80
CA GLY A 26 0.00 -0.94 -2.19
C GLY A 26 -1.07 -1.17 -3.22
N MET A 27 -1.28 -0.16 -4.07
CA MET A 27 -2.27 -0.22 -5.14
C MET A 27 -1.67 0.24 -6.47
N CYS A 28 -2.19 -0.30 -7.56
CA CYS A 28 -1.79 0.06 -8.91
C CYS A 28 -2.96 0.05 -9.87
N TYR A 29 -2.84 0.83 -10.94
CA TYR A 29 -3.71 0.72 -12.09
C TYR A 29 -3.46 -0.58 -12.87
N PRO A 30 -4.46 -1.08 -13.61
CA PRO A 30 -4.27 -2.22 -14.51
C PRO A 30 -3.31 -1.88 -15.66
N SER A 31 -3.18 -0.61 -16.04
CA SER A 31 -2.28 -0.13 -17.10
C SER A 31 -0.80 -0.09 -16.72
N ILE A 32 -0.42 -0.46 -15.49
CA ILE A 32 0.99 -0.58 -15.10
C ILE A 32 1.72 -1.57 -16.02
N ASP A 33 2.94 -1.23 -16.40
CA ASP A 33 3.77 -2.09 -17.22
C ASP A 33 4.01 -3.43 -16.52
N ARG A 34 4.10 -4.51 -17.32
CA ARG A 34 4.29 -5.87 -16.81
C ARG A 34 5.72 -6.36 -16.91
N ARG A 35 6.60 -5.57 -17.52
CA ARG A 35 8.00 -5.90 -17.77
C ARG A 35 8.88 -4.67 -17.60
N GLY A 36 10.15 -4.90 -17.34
CA GLY A 36 11.15 -3.84 -17.22
C GLY A 36 10.99 -3.00 -15.95
N ARG A 37 11.73 -1.89 -15.90
CA ARG A 37 11.85 -1.04 -14.70
C ARG A 37 10.52 -0.43 -14.25
N GLN A 38 9.65 -0.05 -15.20
CA GLN A 38 8.36 0.56 -14.91
C GLN A 38 7.33 -0.42 -14.33
N SER A 39 7.59 -1.74 -14.36
CA SER A 39 6.75 -2.74 -13.69
C SER A 39 6.93 -2.80 -12.18
N CYS A 40 7.97 -2.16 -11.64
CA CYS A 40 8.23 -2.12 -10.21
C CYS A 40 7.21 -1.21 -9.50
N ILE A 41 6.55 -1.74 -8.47
CA ILE A 41 5.51 -1.03 -7.72
C ILE A 41 6.09 0.26 -7.09
N GLY A 42 5.43 1.39 -7.28
CA GLY A 42 5.85 2.71 -6.82
C GLY A 42 6.91 3.38 -7.71
N TYR A 43 7.55 2.67 -8.64
CA TYR A 43 8.58 3.22 -9.54
C TYR A 43 8.03 3.62 -10.92
N ASN A 44 6.79 4.10 -10.92
CA ASN A 44 6.03 4.61 -12.05
C ASN A 44 4.89 5.49 -11.52
N ASN A 45 4.26 6.27 -12.38
CA ASN A 45 3.13 7.12 -12.05
C ASN A 45 1.77 6.38 -11.99
N LYS A 46 1.76 5.05 -12.11
CA LYS A 46 0.55 4.20 -12.12
C LYS A 46 0.39 3.35 -10.85
N SER A 47 1.25 3.56 -9.85
CA SER A 47 1.23 2.79 -8.62
C SER A 47 1.79 3.54 -7.42
N TRP A 48 1.33 3.11 -6.25
CA TRP A 48 1.68 3.66 -4.95
C TRP A 48 1.98 2.50 -4.00
N SER A 49 3.01 2.63 -3.17
CA SER A 49 3.39 1.54 -2.27
C SER A 49 3.94 1.98 -0.93
N LEU A 50 3.78 1.10 0.05
CA LEU A 50 4.60 0.98 1.24
C LEU A 50 5.62 -0.15 0.99
N ARG A 51 6.89 0.16 1.17
CA ARG A 51 8.01 -0.76 1.01
C ARG A 51 8.73 -0.95 2.35
N ARG A 52 9.02 -2.20 2.69
CA ARG A 52 10.04 -2.54 3.69
C ARG A 52 11.32 -3.00 3.01
N TYR A 53 12.44 -2.47 3.46
CA TYR A 53 13.79 -2.83 3.02
C TYR A 53 14.59 -3.48 4.15
N ASN A 54 15.90 -3.69 3.95
CA ASN A 54 16.77 -4.21 5.00
C ASN A 54 16.74 -3.31 6.26
N ASN A 55 17.09 -3.90 7.41
CA ASN A 55 17.21 -3.18 8.69
C ASN A 55 15.95 -2.42 9.12
N ASN A 56 14.75 -2.98 8.85
CA ASN A 56 13.46 -2.35 9.17
C ASN A 56 13.30 -0.94 8.59
N GLN A 57 13.92 -0.62 7.46
CA GLN A 57 13.69 0.66 6.80
C GLN A 57 12.40 0.62 6.00
N TYR A 58 11.51 1.58 6.27
CA TYR A 58 10.23 1.70 5.58
C TYR A 58 10.19 2.94 4.71
N TYR A 59 9.57 2.81 3.54
CA TYR A 59 9.41 3.89 2.58
C TYR A 59 8.01 3.86 2.00
N VAL A 60 7.44 5.02 1.75
CA VAL A 60 6.30 5.15 0.82
C VAL A 60 6.83 5.64 -0.52
N ILE A 61 6.39 5.03 -1.61
CA ILE A 61 6.97 5.25 -2.94
C ILE A 61 5.87 5.42 -3.99
N HIS A 62 5.97 6.48 -4.79
CA HIS A 62 5.16 6.77 -5.96
C HIS A 62 5.99 7.54 -7.00
N ASP A 63 5.83 7.22 -8.28
CA ASP A 63 6.54 7.87 -9.39
C ASP A 63 8.06 7.94 -9.20
N SER A 64 8.65 6.86 -8.68
CA SER A 64 10.07 6.76 -8.31
C SER A 64 10.53 7.70 -7.19
N ASN A 65 9.62 8.48 -6.61
CA ASN A 65 9.88 9.32 -5.44
C ASN A 65 9.57 8.52 -4.17
N GLY A 66 10.59 8.35 -3.32
CA GLY A 66 10.49 7.61 -2.08
C GLY A 66 10.64 8.52 -0.87
N ILE A 67 9.70 8.45 0.07
CA ILE A 67 9.78 9.13 1.36
C ILE A 67 10.09 8.08 2.42
N ARG A 68 11.17 8.28 3.18
CA ARG A 68 11.53 7.41 4.30
C ARG A 68 10.59 7.66 5.47
N LEU A 69 10.00 6.60 6.03
CA LEU A 69 9.18 6.66 7.23
C LEU A 69 10.03 6.56 8.50
N PRO A 70 9.50 6.94 9.68
CA PRO A 70 10.18 6.79 10.96
C PRO A 70 10.64 5.35 11.24
N ASP A 71 11.79 5.20 11.91
CA ASP A 71 12.39 3.89 12.19
C ASP A 71 11.69 3.10 13.30
N ASN A 72 10.72 3.70 13.99
CA ASN A 72 10.01 3.12 15.13
C ASN A 72 8.71 2.38 14.75
N ILE A 73 8.61 1.84 13.53
CA ILE A 73 7.49 0.96 13.13
C ILE A 73 7.67 -0.40 13.83
N SER A 74 6.78 -0.68 14.79
CA SER A 74 6.84 -1.79 15.73
C SER A 74 5.76 -2.85 15.45
N SER A 75 4.71 -2.54 14.69
CA SER A 75 3.70 -3.52 14.30
C SER A 75 4.16 -4.39 13.11
N ASP A 76 3.65 -5.61 13.06
CA ASP A 76 3.76 -6.54 11.93
C ASP A 76 2.55 -6.46 10.99
N ARG A 77 1.67 -5.47 11.22
CA ARG A 77 0.43 -5.26 10.48
C ARG A 77 0.30 -3.83 10.00
N VAL A 78 -0.15 -3.69 8.77
CA VAL A 78 -0.48 -2.40 8.16
C VAL A 78 -1.87 -2.44 7.56
N ARG A 79 -2.52 -1.28 7.53
CA ARG A 79 -3.77 -1.08 6.81
C ARG A 79 -3.54 -0.16 5.63
N ILE A 80 -4.12 -0.54 4.49
CA ILE A 80 -4.21 0.30 3.30
C ILE A 80 -5.67 0.74 3.21
N CYS A 81 -5.92 2.05 3.23
CA CYS A 81 -7.24 2.65 3.06
C CYS A 81 -7.29 3.43 1.75
N LEU A 82 -8.31 3.18 0.95
CA LEU A 82 -8.63 3.92 -0.27
C LEU A 82 -9.93 4.69 -0.04
N ASP A 83 -9.93 5.99 -0.33
CA ASP A 83 -11.11 6.80 -0.59
C ASP A 83 -11.03 7.25 -2.04
N TYR A 84 -11.74 6.56 -2.93
CA TYR A 84 -11.57 6.73 -4.37
C TYR A 84 -12.03 8.12 -4.82
N GLU A 85 -13.19 8.57 -4.35
CA GLU A 85 -13.75 9.88 -4.70
C GLU A 85 -12.96 11.03 -4.10
N ALA A 86 -12.45 10.89 -2.87
CA ALA A 86 -11.58 11.90 -2.27
C ALA A 86 -10.16 11.91 -2.86
N GLY A 87 -9.79 10.87 -3.62
CA GLY A 87 -8.46 10.75 -4.18
C GLY A 87 -7.39 10.41 -3.13
N GLU A 88 -7.76 9.76 -2.03
CA GLU A 88 -6.85 9.47 -0.91
C GLU A 88 -6.46 7.99 -0.88
N LEU A 89 -5.16 7.72 -0.82
CA LEU A 89 -4.63 6.40 -0.50
C LEU A 89 -3.73 6.50 0.73
N SER A 90 -4.22 5.97 1.85
CA SER A 90 -3.62 6.11 3.17
C SER A 90 -3.05 4.79 3.68
N PHE A 91 -1.90 4.87 4.33
CA PHE A 91 -1.22 3.76 5.00
C PHE A 91 -1.20 4.00 6.50
N TYR A 92 -1.57 2.98 7.26
CA TYR A 92 -1.56 2.99 8.71
C TYR A 92 -0.79 1.80 9.24
N GLU A 93 -0.08 2.01 10.33
CA GLU A 93 0.43 0.94 11.18
C GLU A 93 -0.65 0.54 12.19
N LEU A 94 -0.95 -0.75 12.24
CA LEU A 94 -1.91 -1.30 13.19
C LEU A 94 -1.21 -1.65 14.51
N CYS A 95 -0.77 -0.62 15.23
CA CYS A 95 -0.34 -0.67 16.63
C CYS A 95 -1.45 -0.14 17.55
N ASP A 96 -1.18 -0.04 18.86
CA ASP A 96 -2.07 0.57 19.83
C ASP A 96 -1.40 1.80 20.47
N PRO A 97 -1.89 3.03 20.19
CA PRO A 97 -2.97 3.37 19.26
C PRO A 97 -2.55 3.20 17.79
N ILE A 98 -3.53 3.04 16.88
CA ILE A 98 -3.27 2.98 15.42
C ILE A 98 -2.55 4.25 14.99
N ARG A 99 -1.48 4.10 14.20
CA ARG A 99 -0.65 5.21 13.75
C ARG A 99 -0.77 5.44 12.25
N HIS A 100 -1.07 6.67 11.85
CA HIS A 100 -1.00 7.08 10.44
C HIS A 100 0.47 7.15 10.00
N LEU A 101 0.76 6.58 8.82
CA LEU A 101 2.10 6.59 8.24
C LEU A 101 2.20 7.62 7.11
N HIS A 102 1.26 7.59 6.17
CA HIS A 102 1.25 8.49 5.02
C HIS A 102 -0.08 8.46 4.28
N THR A 103 -0.40 9.55 3.58
CA THR A 103 -1.49 9.62 2.61
C THR A 103 -0.97 10.18 1.30
N PHE A 104 -1.17 9.44 0.22
CA PHE A 104 -1.07 10.00 -1.13
C PHE A 104 -2.40 10.63 -1.50
N THR A 105 -2.35 11.82 -2.09
CA THR A 105 -3.52 12.51 -2.64
C THR A 105 -3.34 12.66 -4.14
N THR A 106 -4.30 12.17 -4.91
CA THR A 106 -4.27 12.19 -6.38
C THR A 106 -5.66 12.03 -6.97
N THR A 107 -5.87 12.47 -8.20
CA THR A 107 -7.11 12.18 -8.92
C THR A 107 -6.98 10.82 -9.60
N PHE A 108 -7.69 9.80 -9.11
CA PHE A 108 -7.60 8.48 -9.73
C PHE A 108 -8.27 8.44 -11.09
N THR A 109 -7.54 8.04 -12.13
CA THR A 109 -8.01 8.00 -13.52
C THR A 109 -8.41 6.61 -14.00
N GLU A 110 -8.05 5.57 -13.24
CA GLU A 110 -8.32 4.18 -13.55
C GLU A 110 -8.74 3.41 -12.28
N PRO A 111 -9.42 2.26 -12.44
CA PRO A 111 -9.67 1.36 -11.33
C PRO A 111 -8.37 0.93 -10.65
N LEU A 112 -8.37 0.82 -9.32
CA LEU A 112 -7.21 0.35 -8.56
C LEU A 112 -7.30 -1.14 -8.25
N HIS A 113 -6.15 -1.81 -8.28
CA HIS A 113 -5.98 -3.16 -7.75
C HIS A 113 -5.00 -3.15 -6.59
N ALA A 114 -5.24 -3.98 -5.58
CA ALA A 114 -4.23 -4.24 -4.56
C ALA A 114 -3.06 -5.01 -5.20
N VAL A 115 -1.85 -4.69 -4.79
CA VAL A 115 -0.63 -5.32 -5.29
C VAL A 115 0.35 -5.58 -4.16
N LEU A 116 1.04 -6.72 -4.25
CA LEU A 116 2.09 -7.13 -3.34
C LEU A 116 3.27 -7.67 -4.13
N TRP A 117 4.45 -7.49 -3.56
CA TRP A 117 5.69 -8.11 -4.02
C TRP A 117 6.50 -8.55 -2.80
N VAL A 118 7.03 -9.76 -2.85
CA VAL A 118 7.82 -10.36 -1.78
C VAL A 118 9.08 -10.94 -2.39
N ARG A 119 10.25 -10.53 -1.89
CA ARG A 119 11.53 -11.18 -2.23
C ARG A 119 11.89 -12.25 -1.21
N GLU A 120 11.73 -11.91 0.06
CA GLU A 120 12.10 -12.71 1.22
C GLU A 120 10.99 -12.50 2.27
N GLY A 121 10.54 -13.57 2.94
CA GLY A 121 9.46 -13.51 3.95
C GLY A 121 8.08 -13.91 3.43
N SER A 122 7.02 -13.43 4.07
CA SER A 122 5.63 -13.68 3.68
C SER A 122 4.72 -12.49 3.97
N ILE A 123 3.72 -12.30 3.10
CA ILE A 123 2.62 -11.34 3.26
C ILE A 123 1.31 -12.12 3.27
N LYS A 124 0.38 -11.75 4.16
CA LYS A 124 -0.98 -12.28 4.21
C LYS A 124 -1.99 -11.14 4.27
N ILE A 125 -2.97 -11.16 3.36
CA ILE A 125 -4.15 -10.29 3.49
C ILE A 125 -5.02 -10.84 4.62
N LEU A 126 -5.33 -9.99 5.60
CA LEU A 126 -6.13 -10.35 6.77
C LEU A 126 -7.58 -9.97 6.49
N GLY A 127 -8.48 -10.96 6.48
CA GLY A 127 -9.93 -10.72 6.50
C GLY A 127 -10.56 -10.10 5.24
N GLY A 128 -9.86 -10.10 4.11
CA GLY A 128 -10.36 -9.58 2.82
C GLY A 128 -10.38 -8.05 2.75
N VAL A 129 -10.82 -7.50 1.60
CA VAL A 129 -11.03 -6.06 1.44
C VAL A 129 -12.45 -5.71 1.88
N ARG A 130 -12.57 -4.76 2.81
CA ARG A 130 -13.81 -4.37 3.48
C ARG A 130 -14.13 -2.90 3.18
N ASN A 131 -15.41 -2.52 3.29
CA ASN A 131 -15.81 -1.12 3.14
C ASN A 131 -15.39 -0.33 4.39
N TRP A 132 -14.83 0.86 4.20
CA TRP A 132 -14.40 1.75 5.29
C TRP A 132 -15.39 2.89 5.48
N GLU A 133 -15.82 3.13 6.71
CA GLU A 133 -16.50 4.36 7.12
C GLU A 133 -15.52 5.16 7.97
N LYS A 134 -15.19 6.41 7.59
CA LYS A 134 -14.43 7.31 8.49
C LYS A 134 -15.30 7.51 9.74
N PRO A 135 -14.76 7.34 10.97
CA PRO A 135 -15.49 7.76 12.17
C PRO A 135 -15.92 9.21 12.00
N SER A 136 -17.17 9.49 12.36
CA SER A 136 -17.76 10.82 12.42
C SER A 136 -16.94 11.78 13.28
#